data_AF-A0A3B5QAI1-F1
#
_entry.id   AF-A0A3B5QAI1-F1
#
_cell.length_a   1.000
_cell.length_b   1.000
_cell.length_c   1.000
_cell.angle_alpha   90.00
_cell.angle_beta   90.00
_cell.angle_gamma   90.00
#
_symmetry.space_group_name_H-M   'P 1'
#
loop_
_entity.id
_entity.type
_entity.pdbx_description
1 polymer ?
#
loop_
_entity_poly.entity_id
_entity_poly.type
_entity_poly.pdbx_seq_one_letter_code
_entity_poly.pdbx_strand_id
1 'polypeptide(L)'
;MDFLAALCGAKTLIQTEGGSITAKCSFTFSGSGKFVCRDPCENGDVLIETEAAEAQKGRYSIRYTEGTFPASPTVLYVNISRLIQSDSGRYWCGLKRRFMTDSRQEFNVNRELFAYYFLMEPQLTAVFRHTIYKGVQPHPSGRNFLFCIYTAPVSAAELRHLTRSRKHHRSG
;
A
#
# COMPACT_ATOMS: atom_id res chain seq x y z
N MET A 1 26.58 22.15 -4.60
CA MET A 1 26.42 20.68 -4.57
C MET A 1 25.26 20.40 -3.65
N ASP A 2 24.17 19.98 -4.25
CA ASP A 2 22.83 19.97 -3.69
C ASP A 2 22.70 19.01 -2.52
N PHE A 3 22.40 19.56 -1.34
CA PHE A 3 21.86 18.77 -0.23
C PHE A 3 20.42 18.43 -0.60
N LEU A 4 20.26 17.25 -1.19
CA LEU A 4 18.99 16.61 -1.47
C LEU A 4 18.08 16.78 -0.24
N ALA A 5 16.99 17.52 -0.43
CA ALA A 5 15.86 17.50 0.48
C ALA A 5 15.46 16.02 0.65
N ALA A 6 15.66 15.50 1.86
CA ALA A 6 14.96 14.30 2.25
C ALA A 6 13.47 14.61 2.09
N LEU A 7 12.81 13.95 1.14
CA LEU A 7 11.35 13.91 1.10
C LEU A 7 10.92 13.17 2.36
N CYS A 8 10.76 13.91 3.47
CA CYS A 8 10.18 13.39 4.71
C CYS A 8 8.67 13.27 4.53
N GLY A 9 8.26 12.48 3.53
CA GLY A 9 6.89 12.06 3.36
C GLY A 9 6.58 10.99 4.40
N ALA A 10 5.37 11.03 4.95
CA ALA A 10 4.89 9.97 5.82
C ALA A 10 4.90 8.62 5.10
N LYS A 11 5.20 7.55 5.84
CA LYS A 11 5.21 6.19 5.29
C LYS A 11 3.79 5.79 4.89
N THR A 12 3.58 5.43 3.62
CA THR A 12 2.29 4.91 3.13
C THR A 12 2.29 3.38 3.17
N LEU A 13 1.25 2.80 3.76
CA LEU A 13 1.01 1.37 3.84
C LEU A 13 -0.22 1.04 2.99
N ILE A 14 -0.07 0.14 2.03
CA ILE A 14 -1.14 -0.28 1.11
C ILE A 14 -1.57 -1.69 1.45
N GLN A 15 -2.88 -1.92 1.57
CA GLN A 15 -3.43 -3.25 1.82
C GLN A 15 -4.87 -3.38 1.31
N THR A 16 -5.28 -4.61 1.02
CA THR A 16 -6.67 -4.94 0.64
C THR A 16 -7.61 -4.96 1.85
N GLU A 17 -8.91 -4.78 1.60
CA GLU A 17 -9.94 -4.88 2.64
C GLU A 17 -9.94 -6.29 3.28
N GLY A 18 -10.13 -6.35 4.59
CA GLY A 18 -9.98 -7.56 5.40
C GLY A 18 -8.53 -7.91 5.76
N GLY A 19 -7.54 -7.32 5.07
CA GLY A 19 -6.12 -7.52 5.35
C GLY A 19 -5.65 -6.86 6.65
N SER A 20 -4.36 -7.03 6.96
CA SER A 20 -3.71 -6.39 8.11
C SER A 20 -2.47 -5.62 7.68
N ILE A 21 -2.17 -4.51 8.37
CA ILE A 21 -0.96 -3.71 8.15
C ILE A 21 -0.19 -3.56 9.44
N THR A 22 1.14 -3.48 9.33
CA THR A 22 2.02 -3.15 10.46
C THR A 22 2.83 -1.91 10.13
N ALA A 23 2.56 -0.81 10.85
CA ALA A 23 3.39 0.38 10.83
C ALA A 23 4.55 0.21 11.82
N LYS A 24 5.75 0.64 11.38
CA LYS A 24 6.97 0.65 12.20
C LYS A 24 7.37 2.10 12.42
N CYS A 25 7.33 2.54 13.67
CA CYS A 25 7.70 3.90 14.07
C CYS A 25 8.99 3.84 14.89
N SER A 26 10.01 4.58 14.46
CA SER A 26 11.37 4.49 15.02
C SER A 26 11.75 5.80 15.70
N PHE A 27 12.08 5.76 16.98
CA PHE A 27 12.38 6.92 17.80
C PHE A 27 13.81 6.85 18.34
N THR A 28 14.45 8.02 18.51
CA THR A 28 15.79 8.14 19.08
C THR A 28 15.82 7.82 20.57
N PHE A 29 14.78 8.23 21.31
CA PHE A 29 14.68 8.02 22.76
C PHE A 29 13.39 7.29 23.11
N SER A 30 13.44 6.55 24.22
CA SER A 30 12.29 5.86 24.79
C SER A 30 11.24 6.81 25.35
N GLY A 31 10.11 6.23 25.76
CA GLY A 31 9.01 6.94 26.41
C GLY A 31 8.24 6.00 27.32
N SER A 32 7.50 6.54 28.30
CA SER A 32 6.73 5.76 29.26
C SER A 32 5.42 5.26 28.66
N GLY A 33 4.67 6.13 27.96
CA GLY A 33 3.43 5.76 27.27
C GLY A 33 3.65 5.50 25.78
N LYS A 34 2.74 4.74 25.16
CA LYS A 34 2.64 4.45 23.72
C LYS A 34 1.23 4.73 23.28
N PHE A 35 1.05 5.38 22.15
CA PHE A 35 -0.27 5.63 21.61
C PHE A 35 -0.31 5.54 20.09
N VAL A 36 -1.51 5.28 19.59
CA VAL A 36 -1.87 5.40 18.18
C VAL A 36 -3.17 6.17 18.11
N CYS A 37 -3.19 7.18 17.26
CA CYS A 37 -4.37 7.99 17.01
C CYS A 37 -4.53 8.23 15.52
N ARG A 38 -5.77 8.50 15.12
CA ARG A 38 -6.05 9.05 13.80
C ARG A 38 -5.79 10.55 13.81
N ASP A 39 -5.45 11.14 12.67
CA ASP A 39 -5.43 12.60 12.55
C ASP A 39 -6.84 13.18 12.79
N PRO A 40 -7.01 14.31 13.52
CA PRO A 40 -6.00 15.27 14.03
C PRO A 40 -5.31 14.88 15.35
N CYS A 41 -5.61 13.70 15.90
CA CYS A 41 -5.03 13.15 17.15
C CYS A 41 -5.50 13.90 18.40
N GLU A 42 -6.79 14.23 18.46
CA GLU A 42 -7.44 14.70 19.68
C GLU A 42 -7.86 13.52 20.56
N ASN A 43 -8.40 13.79 21.76
CA ASN A 43 -8.77 12.75 22.72
C ASN A 43 -9.76 11.70 22.14
N GLY A 44 -10.65 12.12 21.23
CA GLY A 44 -11.58 11.23 20.54
C GLY A 44 -10.94 10.34 19.46
N ASP A 45 -9.75 10.70 18.99
CA ASP A 45 -9.06 10.02 17.89
C ASP A 45 -8.09 8.93 18.36
N VAL A 46 -7.89 8.79 19.68
CA VAL A 46 -6.98 7.82 20.26
C VAL A 46 -7.55 6.40 20.12
N LEU A 47 -6.93 5.63 19.24
CA LEU A 47 -7.33 4.26 18.92
C LEU A 47 -6.90 3.29 20.02
N ILE A 48 -5.65 3.43 20.47
CA ILE A 48 -5.05 2.65 21.56
C ILE A 48 -3.98 3.47 22.26
N GLU A 49 -3.94 3.38 23.58
CA GLU A 49 -2.90 3.96 24.44
C GLU A 49 -2.55 2.97 25.55
N THR A 50 -1.27 2.85 25.90
CA THR A 50 -0.78 1.96 26.96
C THR A 50 0.58 2.41 27.50
N GLU A 51 0.92 2.06 28.74
CA GLU A 51 2.30 2.10 29.25
C GLU A 51 3.04 0.76 29.08
N ALA A 52 2.31 -0.32 28.80
CA ALA A 52 2.89 -1.65 28.62
C ALA A 52 3.64 -1.77 27.28
N ALA A 53 4.56 -2.74 27.22
CA ALA A 53 5.29 -3.04 26.00
C ALA A 53 4.39 -3.63 24.90
N GLU A 54 3.31 -4.33 25.27
CA GLU A 54 2.35 -4.89 24.34
C GLU A 54 0.92 -4.59 24.82
N ALA A 55 0.03 -4.25 23.90
CA ALA A 55 -1.39 -4.05 24.19
C ALA A 55 -2.25 -4.27 22.94
N GLN A 56 -3.50 -4.64 23.17
CA GLN A 56 -4.51 -4.80 22.13
C GLN A 56 -5.79 -4.07 22.54
N LYS A 57 -6.39 -3.33 21.61
CA LYS A 57 -7.74 -2.76 21.75
C LYS A 57 -8.50 -2.95 20.45
N GLY A 58 -9.48 -3.84 20.47
CA GLY A 58 -10.27 -4.17 19.27
C GLY A 58 -9.38 -4.71 18.15
N ARG A 59 -9.29 -3.97 17.03
CA ARG A 59 -8.47 -4.33 15.86
C ARG A 59 -7.04 -3.78 15.90
N TYR A 60 -6.73 -2.90 16.86
CA TYR A 60 -5.45 -2.21 16.98
C TYR A 60 -4.54 -2.89 17.99
N SER A 61 -3.28 -3.09 17.64
CA SER A 61 -2.26 -3.65 18.54
C SER A 61 -1.02 -2.78 18.56
N ILE A 62 -0.36 -2.77 19.71
CA ILE A 62 0.96 -2.18 19.92
C ILE A 62 1.92 -3.28 20.34
N ARG A 63 3.13 -3.24 19.78
CA ARG A 63 4.31 -3.91 20.32
C ARG A 63 5.48 -2.94 20.34
N TYR A 64 6.08 -2.77 21.50
CA TYR A 64 7.15 -1.82 21.76
C TYR A 64 8.46 -2.56 22.03
N THR A 65 9.53 -2.06 21.44
CA THR A 65 10.89 -2.56 21.64
C THR A 65 11.77 -1.37 21.98
N GLU A 66 12.21 -1.31 23.22
CA GLU A 66 13.13 -0.26 23.66
C GLU A 66 14.52 -0.48 23.04
N GLY A 67 15.06 0.60 22.49
CA GLY A 67 16.43 0.65 22.00
C GLY A 67 17.36 1.26 23.04
N THR A 68 18.66 1.22 22.77
CA THR A 68 19.67 1.83 23.62
C THR A 68 20.34 2.95 22.83
N PHE A 69 20.13 4.20 23.20
CA PHE A 69 20.80 5.33 22.52
C PHE A 69 22.31 5.33 22.85
N PRO A 70 23.21 5.53 21.87
CA PRO A 70 22.98 5.70 20.43
C PRO A 70 23.05 4.39 19.61
N ALA A 71 23.22 3.24 20.26
CA ALA A 71 23.47 1.94 19.64
C ALA A 71 22.29 1.36 18.84
N SER A 72 21.04 1.56 19.28
CA SER A 72 19.85 1.05 18.60
C SER A 72 18.63 1.96 18.79
N PRO A 73 17.75 2.07 17.77
CA PRO A 73 16.54 2.87 17.87
C PRO A 73 15.50 2.18 18.74
N THR A 74 14.68 2.99 19.39
CA THR A 74 13.44 2.52 20.03
C THR A 74 12.36 2.36 18.96
N VAL A 75 11.64 1.25 18.95
CA VAL A 75 10.67 0.93 17.90
C VAL A 75 9.28 0.66 18.47
N LEU A 76 8.27 1.33 17.92
CA LEU A 76 6.86 1.07 18.15
C LEU A 76 6.24 0.44 16.90
N TYR A 77 5.80 -0.81 17.02
CA TYR A 77 5.04 -1.53 16.01
C TYR A 77 3.55 -1.36 16.27
N VAL A 78 2.83 -0.91 15.25
CA VAL A 78 1.39 -0.72 15.29
C VAL A 78 0.74 -1.65 14.28
N ASN A 79 -0.13 -2.55 14.73
CA ASN A 79 -0.89 -3.40 13.83
C ASN A 79 -2.33 -2.91 13.74
N ILE A 80 -2.87 -2.84 12.52
CA ILE A 80 -4.31 -2.67 12.28
C ILE A 80 -4.78 -3.89 11.52
N SER A 81 -5.59 -4.71 12.19
CA SER A 81 -6.14 -5.95 11.63
C SER A 81 -7.50 -5.73 10.97
N ARG A 82 -7.89 -6.61 10.05
CA ARG A 82 -9.20 -6.60 9.36
C ARG A 82 -9.56 -5.20 8.85
N LEU A 83 -8.70 -4.62 8.01
CA LEU A 83 -8.89 -3.28 7.48
C LEU A 83 -10.23 -3.14 6.78
N ILE A 84 -10.94 -2.05 7.06
CA ILE A 84 -12.20 -1.70 6.39
C ILE A 84 -12.02 -0.44 5.55
N GLN A 85 -12.96 -0.17 4.65
CA GLN A 85 -12.92 1.01 3.78
C GLN A 85 -12.66 2.32 4.54
N SER A 86 -13.30 2.51 5.70
CA SER A 86 -13.16 3.73 6.50
C SER A 86 -11.83 3.84 7.26
N ASP A 87 -10.93 2.85 7.18
CA ASP A 87 -9.61 2.92 7.82
C ASP A 87 -8.60 3.72 6.98
N SER A 88 -8.88 4.03 5.71
CA SER A 88 -7.95 4.81 4.88
C SER A 88 -7.75 6.23 5.44
N GLY A 89 -6.51 6.70 5.54
CA GLY A 89 -6.21 8.05 6.00
C GLY A 89 -4.90 8.16 6.77
N ARG A 90 -4.72 9.33 7.39
CA ARG A 90 -3.53 9.70 8.14
C ARG A 90 -3.63 9.27 9.61
N TYR A 91 -2.55 8.71 10.12
CA TYR A 91 -2.40 8.24 11.49
C TYR A 91 -1.10 8.76 12.10
N TRP A 92 -1.09 8.79 13.42
CA TRP A 92 0.10 9.06 14.21
C TRP A 92 0.33 7.94 15.20
N CYS A 93 1.58 7.51 15.30
CA CYS A 93 2.09 6.66 16.37
C CYS A 93 3.02 7.51 17.24
N GLY A 94 2.96 7.36 18.56
CA GLY A 94 3.76 8.19 19.44
C GLY A 94 4.14 7.58 20.77
N LEU A 95 5.15 8.20 21.38
CA LEU A 95 5.66 7.89 22.71
C LEU A 95 5.38 9.07 23.63
N LYS A 96 4.74 8.80 24.77
CA LYS A 96 4.61 9.80 25.83
C LYS A 96 5.91 9.90 26.61
N ARG A 97 6.41 11.12 26.81
CA ARG A 97 7.64 11.38 27.57
C ARG A 97 7.34 12.19 28.82
N ARG A 98 7.87 11.76 29.96
CA ARG A 98 7.59 12.42 31.25
C ARG A 98 8.13 13.84 31.34
N PHE A 99 9.30 14.11 30.77
CA PHE A 99 10.02 15.38 30.92
C PHE A 99 10.19 16.14 29.60
N MET A 100 9.57 15.67 28.51
CA MET A 100 9.71 16.25 27.17
C MET A 100 8.41 16.14 26.41
N THR A 101 8.28 16.91 25.32
CA THR A 101 7.18 16.76 24.37
C THR A 101 7.12 15.33 23.84
N ASP A 102 5.90 14.83 23.65
CA ASP A 102 5.64 13.55 23.01
C ASP A 102 6.31 13.49 21.64
N SER A 103 6.91 12.34 21.35
CA SER A 103 7.46 12.07 20.04
C SER A 103 6.45 11.33 19.21
N ARG A 104 6.20 11.79 17.99
CA ARG A 104 5.23 11.19 17.07
C ARG A 104 5.81 11.03 15.67
N GLN A 105 5.35 10.01 14.95
CA GLN A 105 5.62 9.80 13.54
C GLN A 105 4.32 9.59 12.78
N GLU A 106 4.26 10.16 11.58
CA GLU A 106 3.12 10.05 10.68
C GLU A 106 3.22 8.78 9.83
N PHE A 107 2.10 8.11 9.62
CA PHE A 107 1.95 7.13 8.56
C PHE A 107 0.56 7.21 7.92
N ASN A 108 0.49 6.85 6.65
CA ASN A 108 -0.76 6.78 5.89
C ASN A 108 -1.15 5.33 5.68
N VAL A 109 -2.45 5.05 5.84
CA VAL A 109 -3.05 3.78 5.46
C VAL A 109 -3.86 4.03 4.20
N ASN A 110 -3.50 3.34 3.13
CA ASN A 110 -4.21 3.39 1.85
C ASN A 110 -4.75 2.00 1.54
N ARG A 111 -5.93 1.96 0.94
CA ARG A 111 -6.48 0.72 0.42
C ARG A 111 -5.95 0.42 -0.98
N GLU A 112 -5.70 -0.85 -1.26
CA GLU A 112 -5.51 -1.36 -2.62
C GLU A 112 -6.86 -1.66 -3.29
N LEU A 113 -7.11 -1.04 -4.46
CA LEU A 113 -8.42 -1.02 -5.13
C LEU A 113 -8.69 -2.22 -6.08
N PHE A 114 -7.85 -3.26 -6.09
CA PHE A 114 -7.93 -4.30 -7.12
C PHE A 114 -9.16 -5.22 -7.03
N ALA A 115 -9.83 -5.32 -5.88
CA ALA A 115 -11.01 -6.18 -5.72
C ALA A 115 -12.28 -5.62 -6.41
N TYR A 116 -12.43 -4.30 -6.49
CA TYR A 116 -13.63 -3.68 -7.09
C TYR A 116 -13.68 -3.86 -8.61
N TYR A 117 -12.53 -3.86 -9.28
CA TYR A 117 -12.46 -4.17 -10.72
C TYR A 117 -12.75 -5.67 -11.00
N PHE A 118 -12.31 -6.58 -10.13
CA PHE A 118 -12.51 -8.02 -10.31
C PHE A 118 -13.97 -8.48 -10.05
N LEU A 119 -14.70 -7.79 -9.16
CA LEU A 119 -16.03 -8.23 -8.72
C LEU A 119 -17.20 -7.62 -9.53
N MET A 120 -16.99 -6.55 -10.29
CA MET A 120 -18.10 -5.87 -10.99
C MET A 120 -18.30 -6.29 -12.46
N GLU A 121 -17.38 -7.01 -13.11
CA GLU A 121 -17.52 -7.35 -14.55
C GLU A 121 -16.94 -8.73 -14.95
N PRO A 122 -17.56 -9.86 -14.57
CA PRO A 122 -17.15 -11.18 -15.06
C PRO A 122 -17.30 -11.33 -16.58
N GLN A 123 -18.12 -10.51 -17.24
CA GLN A 123 -18.45 -10.66 -18.67
C GLN A 123 -17.52 -9.91 -19.63
N LEU A 124 -16.68 -8.98 -19.15
CA LEU A 124 -15.79 -8.18 -20.02
C LEU A 124 -14.42 -8.82 -20.25
N THR A 125 -14.06 -9.87 -19.51
CA THR A 125 -12.80 -10.61 -19.68
C THR A 125 -12.86 -11.68 -20.78
N ALA A 126 -14.05 -12.12 -21.21
CA ALA A 126 -14.19 -13.10 -22.29
C ALA A 126 -13.82 -12.57 -23.69
N VAL A 127 -13.77 -11.24 -23.87
CA VAL A 127 -13.51 -10.59 -25.16
C VAL A 127 -12.03 -10.21 -25.35
N PHE A 128 -11.27 -10.07 -24.27
CA PHE A 128 -9.84 -9.74 -24.35
C PHE A 128 -8.96 -10.99 -24.33
N ARG A 129 -8.97 -11.75 -25.44
CA ARG A 129 -7.81 -12.59 -25.78
C ARG A 129 -6.67 -11.66 -26.21
N HIS A 130 -5.87 -11.18 -25.25
CA HIS A 130 -4.62 -10.50 -25.57
C HIS A 130 -3.61 -11.53 -26.08
N THR A 131 -3.23 -11.44 -27.35
CA THR A 131 -2.03 -12.13 -27.85
C THR A 131 -0.82 -11.31 -27.39
N ILE A 132 -0.05 -11.84 -26.44
CA ILE A 132 1.18 -11.20 -25.95
C ILE A 132 2.29 -11.43 -26.99
N TYR A 133 2.78 -10.35 -27.60
CA TYR A 133 4.00 -10.40 -28.43
C TYR A 133 5.18 -9.82 -27.63
N LYS A 134 6.24 -10.62 -27.45
CA LYS A 134 7.51 -10.15 -26.86
C LYS A 134 8.39 -9.59 -27.97
N GLY A 135 8.69 -8.29 -27.92
CA GLY A 135 9.70 -7.65 -28.76
C GLY A 135 10.85 -7.13 -27.91
N VAL A 136 12.08 -7.34 -28.37
CA VAL A 136 13.30 -6.73 -27.79
C VAL A 136 13.64 -5.51 -28.64
N GLN A 137 13.60 -4.30 -28.06
CA GLN A 137 14.17 -3.11 -28.70
C GLN A 137 15.53 -2.79 -28.09
N PRO A 138 16.54 -2.43 -28.91
CA PRO A 138 17.82 -1.96 -28.38
C PRO A 138 17.65 -0.57 -27.74
N HIS A 139 18.15 -0.43 -26.51
CA HIS A 139 18.17 0.85 -25.80
C HIS A 139 19.19 1.81 -26.43
N PRO A 140 18.87 3.09 -26.62
CA PRO A 140 19.75 4.05 -27.33
C PRO A 140 21.07 4.37 -26.61
N SER A 141 21.27 3.90 -25.37
CA SER A 141 22.55 4.00 -24.64
C SER A 141 23.33 2.68 -24.51
N GLY A 142 22.91 1.63 -25.22
CA GLY A 142 23.73 0.43 -25.48
C GLY A 142 24.12 -0.44 -24.29
N ARG A 143 23.54 -0.28 -23.09
CA ARG A 143 23.95 -1.10 -21.92
C ARG A 143 22.85 -1.74 -21.08
N ASN A 144 21.56 -1.56 -21.40
CA ASN A 144 20.45 -2.30 -20.76
C ASN A 144 19.31 -2.55 -21.74
N PHE A 145 18.70 -3.74 -21.75
CA PHE A 145 17.49 -4.05 -22.54
C PHE A 145 16.24 -3.66 -21.73
N LEU A 146 15.41 -2.78 -22.28
CA LEU A 146 14.11 -2.44 -21.68
C LEU A 146 13.02 -3.31 -22.30
N PHE A 147 12.32 -4.12 -21.50
CA PHE A 147 11.16 -4.87 -21.94
C PHE A 147 9.94 -3.96 -21.98
N CYS A 148 9.53 -3.54 -23.17
CA CYS A 148 8.28 -2.81 -23.35
C CYS A 148 7.14 -3.80 -23.60
N ILE A 149 6.14 -3.81 -22.70
CA ILE A 149 4.88 -4.54 -22.91
C ILE A 149 3.94 -3.59 -23.67
N TYR A 150 3.77 -3.83 -24.96
CA TYR A 150 2.79 -3.08 -25.75
C TYR A 150 1.44 -3.79 -25.69
N THR A 151 0.44 -3.10 -25.14
CA THR A 151 -0.96 -3.50 -25.28
C THR A 151 -1.58 -2.64 -26.38
N ALA A 152 -1.75 -3.21 -27.56
CA ALA A 152 -2.55 -2.55 -28.59
C ALA A 152 -4.02 -2.99 -28.39
N PRO A 153 -4.98 -2.06 -28.24
CA PRO A 153 -6.38 -2.42 -28.38
C PRO A 153 -6.62 -2.80 -29.85
N VAL A 154 -7.09 -4.01 -30.11
CA VAL A 154 -7.58 -4.36 -31.45
C VAL A 154 -8.78 -3.46 -31.71
N SER A 155 -8.64 -2.49 -32.62
CA SER A 155 -9.79 -1.66 -33.00
C SER A 155 -10.84 -2.58 -33.64
N ALA A 156 -12.11 -2.33 -33.35
CA ALA A 156 -13.25 -3.12 -33.81
C ALA A 156 -13.39 -3.21 -35.35
N ALA A 157 -12.50 -2.59 -36.13
CA ALA A 157 -12.50 -2.61 -37.58
C ALA A 157 -12.06 -3.97 -38.19
N GLU A 158 -11.20 -4.75 -37.54
CA GLU A 158 -10.65 -6.00 -38.13
C GLU A 158 -11.53 -7.24 -37.98
N LEU A 159 -12.59 -7.20 -37.15
CA LEU A 159 -13.49 -8.34 -36.94
C LEU A 159 -14.50 -8.59 -38.08
N ARG A 160 -14.58 -7.71 -39.09
CA ARG A 160 -15.49 -7.90 -40.25
C ARG A 160 -14.93 -8.83 -41.33
N HIS A 161 -13.63 -9.10 -41.34
CA HIS A 161 -13.03 -10.00 -42.34
C HIS A 161 -13.09 -11.48 -41.95
N LEU A 162 -13.28 -11.81 -40.67
CA LEU A 162 -13.27 -13.21 -40.20
C LEU A 162 -14.68 -13.86 -40.12
N THR A 163 -15.77 -13.09 -40.12
CA THR A 163 -17.13 -13.66 -40.07
C THR A 163 -17.72 -14.00 -41.46
N ARG A 164 -17.06 -13.61 -42.56
CA ARG A 164 -17.53 -13.93 -43.92
C ARG A 164 -17.06 -15.29 -44.47
N SER A 165 -16.06 -15.94 -43.84
CA SER A 165 -15.48 -17.20 -44.36
C SER A 165 -16.15 -18.49 -43.85
N ARG A 166 -17.18 -18.42 -42.99
CA ARG A 166 -17.83 -19.60 -42.37
C ARG A 166 -19.28 -19.86 -42.80
N LYS A 167 -19.67 -19.48 -44.04
CA LYS A 167 -20.98 -19.82 -44.62
C LYS A 167 -20.95 -20.61 -45.93
N HIS A 168 -19.82 -21.21 -46.31
CA HIS A 168 -19.76 -22.17 -47.42
C HIS A 168 -18.97 -23.43 -47.04
N HIS A 169 -19.52 -24.26 -46.15
CA HIS A 169 -19.22 -25.71 -46.16
C HIS A 169 -20.29 -26.51 -45.42
N ARG A 170 -21.53 -26.50 -45.92
CA ARG A 170 -22.53 -27.55 -45.59
C ARG A 170 -23.68 -27.55 -46.58
N SER A 171 -23.50 -28.25 -47.69
CA SER A 171 -24.56 -28.75 -48.57
C SER A 171 -23.92 -29.48 -49.76
N GLY A 172 -24.22 -30.76 -49.91
CA GLY A 172 -23.80 -31.61 -51.04
C GLY A 172 -23.20 -32.91 -50.56
#